data_AF-A0A7L3CTL0-F1
#
_entry.id   AF-A0A7L3CTL0-F1
#
_cell.length_a   1.000
_cell.length_b   1.000
_cell.length_c   1.000
_cell.angle_alpha   90.00
_cell.angle_beta   90.00
_cell.angle_gamma   90.00
#
_symmetry.space_group_name_H-M   'P 1'
#
loop_
_entity.id
_entity.type
_entity.pdbx_description
1 polymer ?
#
loop_
_entity_poly.entity_id
_entity_poly.type
_entity_poly.pdbx_seq_one_letter_code
_entity_poly.pdbx_strand_id
1 'polypeptide(L)'
;MENDQSPASPGQDIQGQSGDNPAPSLQPPAPAPAEQPSTQPEAAVCDISEELSRQLEDIIKTYGSAASLMEKESAATGTDRPEKGEPGSVEDAEYDDANEEGEKEKLAPGDASRAKEPSGSKEQKLEKKILKGLGKYLSTLLMQSLSKLNTPEEKMDLLFKKYAELHEEHRAEQKKLKCLQKRQAQITKEKDQLQSEHSRAILARSKLESLCRELQRHNKNLKEETIQRAREEEEKRKEIANHFQGTLSEIQAQIEQQGERNMKLCQENTELAEKLKSIIDQYELREEHLDKIFKHRELQQKLVDAKLEQSQEMMKEAEERHQKEKEYLLNQAAEWKLQAKMLKEQETVLQAQV
;
A
#
# COMPACT_ATOMS: atom_id res chain seq x y z
N MET A 1 6.03 13.54 -56.61
CA MET A 1 5.92 12.31 -57.43
C MET A 1 5.72 11.17 -56.45
N GLU A 2 4.63 10.43 -56.65
CA GLU A 2 4.30 9.07 -56.15
C GLU A 2 4.39 8.87 -54.63
N ASN A 3 3.32 8.80 -53.83
CA ASN A 3 1.99 8.16 -53.95
C ASN A 3 2.07 6.63 -54.08
N ASP A 4 1.84 5.91 -52.99
CA ASP A 4 1.24 4.56 -53.06
C ASP A 4 0.46 4.23 -51.78
N GLN A 5 -0.85 4.49 -51.86
CA GLN A 5 -1.90 3.87 -51.07
C GLN A 5 -2.32 2.60 -51.81
N SER A 6 -2.58 1.52 -51.07
CA SER A 6 -3.27 0.34 -51.60
C SER A 6 -4.01 -0.42 -50.49
N PRO A 7 -5.11 -1.13 -50.82
CA PRO A 7 -6.43 -0.75 -50.32
C PRO A 7 -7.24 -1.88 -49.67
N ALA A 8 -8.42 -1.48 -49.19
CA ALA A 8 -9.50 -2.27 -48.62
C ALA A 8 -10.03 -3.40 -49.53
N SER A 9 -10.44 -4.52 -48.92
CA SER A 9 -11.15 -5.63 -49.54
C SER A 9 -12.67 -5.44 -49.49
N PRO A 10 -13.43 -5.75 -50.56
CA PRO A 10 -14.87 -5.93 -50.49
C PRO A 10 -15.27 -7.42 -50.45
N GLY A 11 -16.24 -7.72 -49.58
CA GLY A 11 -16.90 -9.02 -49.48
C GLY A 11 -17.77 -9.33 -50.70
N GLN A 12 -17.87 -10.61 -51.03
CA GLN A 12 -18.75 -11.13 -52.07
C GLN A 12 -19.99 -11.76 -51.43
N ASP A 13 -21.15 -11.24 -51.82
CA ASP A 13 -22.45 -11.89 -51.75
C ASP A 13 -22.53 -13.03 -52.76
N ILE A 14 -23.01 -14.21 -52.34
CA ILE A 14 -23.69 -15.16 -53.24
C ILE A 14 -25.00 -15.58 -52.60
N GLN A 15 -26.07 -15.27 -53.32
CA GLN A 15 -27.45 -15.62 -53.08
C GLN A 15 -27.80 -16.91 -53.82
N GLY A 16 -28.49 -17.84 -53.16
CA GLY A 16 -29.10 -19.03 -53.76
C GLY A 16 -30.41 -19.39 -53.04
N GLN A 17 -31.53 -19.09 -53.69
CA GLN A 17 -32.88 -19.65 -53.46
C GLN A 17 -32.90 -21.11 -53.95
N SER A 18 -33.77 -22.07 -53.60
CA SER A 18 -35.07 -22.18 -52.93
C SER A 18 -35.37 -23.70 -52.74
N GLY A 19 -36.27 -24.07 -51.82
CA GLY A 19 -36.86 -25.42 -51.78
C GLY A 19 -37.60 -25.72 -50.49
N ASP A 20 -38.94 -25.65 -50.54
CA ASP A 20 -39.88 -25.71 -49.42
C ASP A 20 -40.57 -27.10 -49.32
N ASN A 21 -40.47 -27.75 -48.15
CA ASN A 21 -41.40 -28.69 -47.45
C ASN A 21 -41.90 -30.02 -48.11
N PRO A 22 -42.49 -31.00 -47.35
CA PRO A 22 -42.75 -31.12 -45.89
C PRO A 22 -42.37 -32.47 -45.22
N ALA A 23 -42.50 -32.53 -43.89
CA ALA A 23 -42.35 -33.70 -43.01
C ALA A 23 -43.40 -34.82 -43.24
N PRO A 24 -43.17 -36.02 -42.65
CA PRO A 24 -44.09 -36.44 -41.59
C PRO A 24 -43.41 -37.10 -40.35
N SER A 25 -44.10 -36.90 -39.24
CA SER A 25 -43.87 -37.35 -37.86
C SER A 25 -43.92 -38.88 -37.66
N LEU A 26 -43.14 -39.42 -36.71
CA LEU A 26 -43.51 -40.56 -35.83
C LEU A 26 -42.69 -40.54 -34.52
N GLN A 27 -43.35 -40.95 -33.44
CA GLN A 27 -43.12 -40.75 -31.99
C GLN A 27 -41.96 -41.54 -31.31
N PRO A 28 -41.65 -41.24 -30.02
CA PRO A 28 -40.47 -41.69 -29.27
C PRO A 28 -40.73 -42.95 -28.40
N PRO A 29 -39.70 -43.63 -27.86
CA PRO A 29 -39.84 -44.53 -26.73
C PRO A 29 -39.43 -43.89 -25.40
N ALA A 30 -40.09 -44.34 -24.32
CA ALA A 30 -40.04 -43.84 -22.94
C ALA A 30 -39.04 -44.67 -22.05
N PRO A 31 -39.03 -44.59 -20.69
CA PRO A 31 -37.83 -44.21 -19.90
C PRO A 31 -37.29 -45.29 -18.92
N ALA A 32 -36.19 -44.91 -18.22
CA ALA A 32 -35.61 -45.46 -16.96
C ALA A 32 -34.57 -46.62 -17.10
N PRO A 33 -33.52 -46.71 -16.23
CA PRO A 33 -33.53 -46.35 -14.80
C PRO A 33 -32.42 -45.39 -14.31
N ALA A 34 -32.67 -44.87 -13.11
CA ALA A 34 -31.83 -43.97 -12.35
C ALA A 34 -30.51 -44.63 -11.90
N GLU A 35 -29.40 -43.90 -12.06
CA GLU A 35 -28.27 -43.94 -11.14
C GLU A 35 -27.83 -42.52 -10.78
N GLN A 36 -27.43 -42.39 -9.52
CA GLN A 36 -27.14 -41.17 -8.78
C GLN A 36 -25.76 -40.57 -9.11
N PRO A 37 -25.45 -39.34 -8.63
CA PRO A 37 -24.49 -38.43 -9.26
C PRO A 37 -23.05 -38.81 -8.92
N SER A 38 -22.21 -38.94 -9.94
CA SER A 38 -20.76 -38.91 -9.77
C SER A 38 -20.31 -37.45 -9.72
N THR A 39 -20.39 -36.86 -8.52
CA THR A 39 -19.66 -35.64 -8.15
C THR A 39 -18.16 -35.95 -8.22
N GLN A 40 -17.51 -35.56 -9.31
CA GLN A 40 -16.07 -35.29 -9.27
C GLN A 40 -15.89 -33.80 -8.96
N PRO A 41 -15.02 -33.44 -8.00
CA PRO A 41 -14.75 -32.04 -7.72
C PRO A 41 -13.95 -31.50 -8.90
N GLU A 42 -14.56 -30.62 -9.70
CA GLU A 42 -13.81 -29.63 -10.46
C GLU A 42 -12.96 -28.88 -9.44
N ALA A 43 -11.69 -29.26 -9.37
CA ALA A 43 -10.70 -28.52 -8.64
C ALA A 43 -10.72 -27.12 -9.23
N ALA A 44 -11.22 -26.19 -8.42
CA ALA A 44 -11.23 -24.78 -8.70
C ALA A 44 -9.85 -24.37 -9.23
N VAL A 45 -9.76 -24.21 -10.55
CA VAL A 45 -8.87 -23.21 -11.11
C VAL A 45 -9.56 -21.91 -10.70
N CYS A 46 -9.33 -21.47 -9.46
CA CYS A 46 -9.60 -20.11 -9.08
C CYS A 46 -8.86 -19.28 -10.12
N ASP A 47 -9.60 -18.64 -11.02
CA ASP A 47 -9.03 -17.78 -12.02
C ASP A 47 -8.14 -16.79 -11.27
N ILE A 48 -6.85 -16.79 -11.57
CA ILE A 48 -5.88 -15.92 -10.88
C ILE A 48 -6.35 -14.45 -10.98
N SER A 49 -7.09 -14.12 -12.04
CA SER A 49 -7.79 -12.86 -12.24
C SER A 49 -8.91 -12.60 -11.23
N GLU A 50 -9.68 -13.61 -10.83
CA GLU A 50 -10.73 -13.48 -9.80
C GLU A 50 -10.13 -13.33 -8.41
N GLU A 51 -9.07 -14.07 -8.08
CA GLU A 51 -8.37 -13.92 -6.79
C GLU A 51 -7.67 -12.56 -6.68
N LEU A 52 -7.03 -12.09 -7.77
CA LEU A 52 -6.45 -10.75 -7.84
C LEU A 52 -7.52 -9.66 -7.72
N SER A 53 -8.67 -9.82 -8.38
CA SER A 53 -9.80 -8.89 -8.26
C SER A 53 -10.32 -8.84 -6.83
N ARG A 54 -10.39 -9.99 -6.17
CA ARG A 54 -10.86 -10.14 -4.79
C ARG A 54 -9.87 -9.53 -3.79
N GLN A 55 -8.56 -9.69 -4.01
CA GLN A 55 -7.52 -9.00 -3.24
C GLN A 55 -7.56 -7.48 -3.44
N LEU A 56 -7.76 -6.99 -4.67
CA LEU A 56 -7.90 -5.56 -4.95
C LEU A 56 -9.13 -4.96 -4.27
N GLU A 57 -10.25 -5.69 -4.25
CA GLU A 57 -11.47 -5.26 -3.58
C GLU A 57 -11.32 -5.20 -2.05
N ASP A 58 -10.57 -6.13 -1.45
CA ASP A 58 -10.26 -6.10 -0.01
C ASP A 58 -9.32 -4.94 0.36
N ILE A 59 -8.35 -4.60 -0.49
CA ILE A 59 -7.47 -3.42 -0.31
C ILE A 59 -8.31 -2.14 -0.39
N ILE A 60 -9.21 -2.03 -1.37
CA ILE A 60 -10.10 -0.87 -1.53
C ILE A 60 -11.08 -0.76 -0.36
N LYS A 61 -11.61 -1.86 0.18
CA LYS A 61 -12.46 -1.81 1.39
C LYS A 61 -11.72 -1.39 2.64
N THR A 62 -10.48 -1.86 2.81
CA THR A 62 -9.69 -1.61 4.02
C THR A 62 -9.12 -0.19 4.05
N TYR A 63 -8.74 0.35 2.89
CA TYR A 63 -8.03 1.64 2.80
C TYR A 63 -8.73 2.71 1.96
N GLY A 64 -9.68 2.35 1.10
CA GLY A 64 -10.44 3.27 0.24
C GLY A 64 -11.52 4.09 0.97
N SER A 65 -11.89 3.71 2.19
CA SER A 65 -12.77 4.54 3.04
C SER A 65 -12.14 5.87 3.49
N ALA A 66 -10.83 6.06 3.30
CA ALA A 66 -10.19 7.35 3.57
C ALA A 66 -10.61 8.45 2.57
N ALA A 67 -10.95 8.09 1.32
CA ALA A 67 -11.34 9.06 0.28
C ALA A 67 -12.78 9.57 0.47
N SER A 68 -13.72 8.72 0.89
CA SER A 68 -15.12 9.13 1.10
C SER A 68 -15.33 9.96 2.38
N LEU A 69 -14.37 9.91 3.32
CA LEU A 69 -14.39 10.72 4.54
C LEU A 69 -13.93 12.17 4.26
N MET A 70 -13.01 12.37 3.30
CA MET A 70 -12.57 13.71 2.87
C MET A 70 -13.61 14.46 2.02
N GLU A 71 -14.43 13.75 1.22
CA GLU A 71 -15.54 14.38 0.48
C GLU A 71 -16.72 14.80 1.38
N LYS A 72 -16.89 14.14 2.53
CA LYS A 72 -18.00 14.43 3.45
C LYS A 72 -17.74 15.62 4.38
N GLU A 73 -16.47 15.94 4.65
CA GLU A 73 -16.09 17.13 5.43
C GLU A 73 -16.02 18.42 4.59
N SER A 74 -15.80 18.31 3.27
CA SER A 74 -15.76 19.46 2.36
C SER A 74 -17.15 19.99 1.98
N ALA A 75 -18.22 19.23 2.19
CA ALA A 75 -19.60 19.65 1.94
C ALA A 75 -20.29 20.37 3.11
N ALA A 76 -19.71 20.37 4.33
CA ALA A 76 -20.37 20.86 5.54
C ALA A 76 -20.02 22.31 5.94
N THR A 77 -19.08 22.97 5.26
CA THR A 77 -18.72 24.36 5.54
C THR A 77 -18.56 25.16 4.24
N GLY A 78 -19.70 25.40 3.58
CA GLY A 78 -19.83 26.40 2.53
C GLY A 78 -20.61 27.60 3.04
N THR A 79 -19.93 28.67 3.48
CA THR A 79 -20.48 30.03 3.50
C THR A 79 -19.36 31.01 3.13
N ASP A 80 -19.70 31.86 2.17
CA ASP A 80 -18.89 32.79 1.38
C ASP A 80 -17.85 33.65 2.11
N ARG A 81 -16.71 33.90 1.43
CA ARG A 81 -16.33 35.23 0.88
C ARG A 81 -14.92 35.21 0.25
N PRO A 82 -14.69 35.81 -0.93
CA PRO A 82 -13.37 35.90 -1.55
C PRO A 82 -12.73 37.28 -1.29
N GLU A 83 -11.49 37.32 -0.82
CA GLU A 83 -10.63 38.51 -1.01
C GLU A 83 -9.19 38.12 -1.36
N LYS A 84 -8.66 38.88 -2.33
CA LYS A 84 -7.34 38.83 -2.95
C LYS A 84 -6.21 39.13 -1.98
N GLY A 85 -5.02 38.57 -2.25
CA GLY A 85 -3.74 39.18 -1.89
C GLY A 85 -2.56 38.20 -1.85
N GLU A 86 -1.81 38.08 -2.96
CA GLU A 86 -0.38 37.73 -2.94
C GLU A 86 0.45 38.98 -2.56
N PRO A 87 1.79 38.91 -2.37
CA PRO A 87 2.66 37.84 -1.85
C PRO A 87 3.57 38.38 -0.71
N GLY A 88 4.39 37.56 -0.07
CA GLY A 88 5.60 38.10 0.59
C GLY A 88 6.21 37.35 1.76
N SER A 89 7.48 37.00 1.55
CA SER A 89 8.57 36.99 2.54
C SER A 89 8.56 35.90 3.61
N VAL A 90 9.27 34.81 3.30
CA VAL A 90 9.90 33.96 4.29
C VAL A 90 11.15 34.71 4.77
N GLU A 91 11.08 35.33 5.93
CA GLU A 91 12.27 35.66 6.71
C GLU A 91 12.31 34.70 7.89
N ASP A 92 13.29 33.79 7.85
CA ASP A 92 13.79 33.05 8.99
C ASP A 92 14.19 34.05 10.08
N ALA A 93 13.47 34.02 11.19
CA ALA A 93 13.94 34.55 12.45
C ALA A 93 14.05 33.37 13.42
N GLU A 94 15.20 32.70 13.38
CA GLU A 94 15.71 31.91 14.50
C GLU A 94 15.73 32.81 15.74
N TYR A 95 14.84 32.54 16.69
CA TYR A 95 14.96 33.04 18.04
C TYR A 95 15.39 31.87 18.92
N ASP A 96 16.71 31.76 19.06
CA ASP A 96 17.38 30.92 20.05
C ASP A 96 17.30 31.68 21.39
N ASP A 97 16.37 31.30 22.26
CA ASP A 97 16.34 31.78 23.65
C ASP A 97 16.98 30.72 24.55
N ALA A 98 18.31 30.68 24.49
CA ALA A 98 19.14 30.05 25.48
C ALA A 98 19.38 31.05 26.62
N ASN A 99 18.50 31.05 27.62
CA ASN A 99 18.78 31.67 28.91
C ASN A 99 18.41 30.70 30.05
N GLU A 100 19.27 29.71 30.28
CA GLU A 100 19.34 29.05 31.59
C GLU A 100 20.06 29.99 32.56
N GLU A 101 19.28 30.81 33.26
CA GLU A 101 19.74 31.54 34.45
C GLU A 101 20.13 30.56 35.55
N GLY A 102 21.43 30.40 35.74
CA GLY A 102 22.02 29.97 36.99
C GLY A 102 22.21 31.17 37.93
N GLU A 103 21.13 31.71 38.51
CA GLU A 103 21.22 32.63 39.64
C GLU A 103 20.62 32.03 40.92
N LYS A 104 21.50 31.84 41.90
CA LYS A 104 21.18 31.53 43.29
C LYS A 104 20.39 32.68 43.90
N GLU A 105 19.06 32.57 43.91
CA GLU A 105 18.24 33.43 44.75
C GLU A 105 18.09 32.84 46.16
N LYS A 106 18.88 33.38 47.09
CA LYS A 106 18.59 33.31 48.52
C LYS A 106 17.34 34.15 48.79
N LEU A 107 16.18 33.53 48.92
CA LEU A 107 15.04 34.12 49.61
C LEU A 107 14.36 33.08 50.51
N ALA A 108 14.65 33.20 51.80
CA ALA A 108 13.66 32.99 52.84
C ALA A 108 13.30 34.40 53.35
N PRO A 109 12.02 34.68 53.67
CA PRO A 109 11.47 34.16 54.91
C PRO A 109 10.00 33.75 54.83
N GLY A 110 9.75 32.48 55.16
CA GLY A 110 8.45 32.01 55.64
C GLY A 110 8.36 32.17 57.15
N ASP A 111 7.30 32.84 57.57
CA ASP A 111 6.52 32.72 58.81
C ASP A 111 7.24 32.49 60.16
N ALA A 112 7.15 33.52 61.02
CA ALA A 112 7.04 33.35 62.46
C ALA A 112 6.24 34.52 63.02
N SER A 113 4.92 34.41 62.94
CA SER A 113 4.06 35.03 63.94
C SER A 113 4.56 34.67 65.35
N ARG A 114 4.49 35.65 66.26
CA ARG A 114 4.76 35.58 67.71
C ARG A 114 6.21 35.82 68.16
N ALA A 115 6.63 37.09 68.19
CA ALA A 115 7.51 37.57 69.26
C ALA A 115 7.51 39.09 69.39
N LYS A 116 7.26 39.56 70.62
CA LYS A 116 7.62 40.87 71.20
C LYS A 116 6.76 42.09 70.89
N GLU A 117 5.58 42.14 71.51
CA GLU A 117 5.15 43.35 72.22
C GLU A 117 5.83 43.37 73.61
N PRO A 118 6.90 44.17 73.82
CA PRO A 118 7.06 44.82 75.11
C PRO A 118 7.69 46.21 74.91
N SER A 119 6.90 47.27 74.84
CA SER A 119 7.47 48.61 74.97
C SER A 119 6.59 49.66 75.66
N GLY A 120 5.27 49.43 75.77
CA GLY A 120 4.38 50.41 76.39
C GLY A 120 4.84 50.88 77.79
N SER A 121 5.47 50.00 78.58
CA SER A 121 5.97 50.35 79.92
C SER A 121 7.16 51.32 79.94
N LYS A 122 8.08 51.25 78.96
CA LYS A 122 9.26 52.14 78.90
C LYS A 122 8.90 53.50 78.33
N GLU A 123 8.05 53.53 77.32
CA GLU A 123 7.56 54.74 76.67
C GLU A 123 6.69 55.57 77.63
N GLN A 124 5.74 54.94 78.33
CA GLN A 124 4.94 55.60 79.36
C GLN A 124 5.77 56.16 80.52
N LYS A 125 6.91 55.53 80.87
CA LYS A 125 7.80 55.99 81.94
C LYS A 125 8.62 57.22 81.52
N LEU A 126 8.96 57.34 80.24
CA LEU A 126 9.62 58.51 79.67
C LEU A 126 8.63 59.66 79.51
N GLU A 127 7.43 59.40 79.00
CA GLU A 127 6.36 60.40 78.91
C GLU A 127 6.04 61.02 80.28
N LYS A 128 5.86 60.20 81.32
CA LYS A 128 5.63 60.69 82.69
C LYS A 128 6.77 61.56 83.22
N LYS A 129 8.02 61.27 82.86
CA LYS A 129 9.19 62.08 83.25
C LYS A 129 9.21 63.43 82.51
N ILE A 130 8.90 63.44 81.22
CA ILE A 130 8.84 64.66 80.39
C ILE A 130 7.70 65.56 80.87
N LEU A 131 6.51 65.00 81.11
CA LEU A 131 5.35 65.74 81.61
C LEU A 131 5.63 66.39 82.98
N LYS A 132 6.30 65.65 83.88
CA LYS A 132 6.70 66.15 85.20
C LYS A 132 7.83 67.18 85.12
N GLY A 133 8.71 67.10 84.12
CA GLY A 133 9.76 68.09 83.86
C GLY A 133 9.20 69.41 83.32
N LEU A 134 8.31 69.33 82.32
CA LEU A 134 7.61 70.49 81.77
C LEU A 134 6.75 71.20 82.81
N GLY A 135 6.01 70.45 83.65
CA GLY A 135 5.20 71.01 84.73
C GLY A 135 6.02 71.82 85.75
N LYS A 136 7.25 71.38 86.06
CA LYS A 136 8.16 72.13 86.95
C LYS A 136 8.68 73.43 86.31
N TYR A 137 9.02 73.38 85.03
CA TYR A 137 9.51 74.55 84.28
C TYR A 137 8.42 75.62 84.13
N LEU A 138 7.21 75.22 83.72
CA LEU A 138 6.06 76.12 83.62
C LEU A 138 5.70 76.76 84.97
N SER A 139 5.69 75.98 86.05
CA SER A 139 5.42 76.50 87.40
C SER A 139 6.42 77.56 87.82
N THR A 140 7.72 77.34 87.55
CA THR A 140 8.79 78.30 87.87
C THR A 140 8.64 79.59 87.06
N LEU A 141 8.35 79.47 85.76
CA LEU A 141 8.19 80.61 84.86
C LEU A 141 6.95 81.46 85.20
N LEU A 142 5.84 80.80 85.59
CA LEU A 142 4.62 81.46 86.05
C LEU A 142 4.83 82.22 87.36
N MET A 143 5.56 81.63 88.31
CA MET A 143 5.89 82.30 89.57
C MET A 143 6.73 83.57 89.32
N GLN A 144 7.67 83.51 88.39
CA GLN A 144 8.55 84.63 88.04
C GLN A 144 7.82 85.76 87.29
N SER A 145 6.76 85.47 86.53
CA SER A 145 5.93 86.51 85.91
C SER A 145 4.99 87.17 86.92
N LEU A 146 4.42 86.39 87.85
CA LEU A 146 3.56 86.89 88.91
C LEU A 146 4.31 87.74 89.96
N SER A 147 5.61 87.48 90.19
CA SER A 147 6.43 88.29 91.11
C SER A 147 6.76 89.69 90.58
N LYS A 148 6.54 89.97 89.29
CA LYS A 148 6.81 91.27 88.64
C LYS A 148 5.63 92.25 88.71
N LEU A 149 4.48 91.80 89.22
CA LEU A 149 3.26 92.59 89.37
C LEU A 149 3.14 93.04 90.82
N ASN A 150 2.76 94.30 91.05
CA ASN A 150 2.78 94.92 92.38
C ASN A 150 1.41 94.95 93.07
N THR A 151 0.32 94.84 92.30
CA THR A 151 -1.05 94.80 92.85
C THR A 151 -1.62 93.37 92.81
N PRO A 152 -2.43 92.98 93.81
CA PRO A 152 -3.06 91.66 93.85
C PRO A 152 -4.09 91.48 92.72
N GLU A 153 -4.77 92.55 92.30
CA GLU A 153 -5.69 92.54 91.16
C GLU A 153 -5.00 92.18 89.83
N GLU A 154 -3.85 92.77 89.51
CA GLU A 154 -3.10 92.46 88.27
C GLU A 154 -2.62 91.00 88.20
N LYS A 155 -2.24 90.42 89.36
CA LYS A 155 -1.84 89.00 89.45
C LYS A 155 -3.01 88.06 89.17
N MET A 156 -4.20 88.41 89.64
CA MET A 156 -5.41 87.65 89.38
C MET A 156 -5.83 87.74 87.92
N ASP A 157 -5.79 88.93 87.32
CA ASP A 157 -6.10 89.13 85.91
C ASP A 157 -5.13 88.36 84.99
N LEU A 158 -3.83 88.37 85.29
CA LEU A 158 -2.85 87.58 84.54
C LEU A 158 -3.10 86.06 84.68
N LEU A 159 -3.47 85.59 85.88
CA LEU A 159 -3.78 84.18 86.11
C LEU A 159 -5.05 83.75 85.37
N PHE A 160 -6.10 84.57 85.39
CA PHE A 160 -7.32 84.33 84.63
C PHE A 160 -7.05 84.29 83.12
N LYS A 161 -6.24 85.22 82.61
CA LYS A 161 -5.83 85.24 81.20
C LYS A 161 -5.05 83.98 80.83
N LYS A 162 -4.08 83.56 81.64
CA LYS A 162 -3.30 82.33 81.40
C LYS A 162 -4.14 81.07 81.47
N TYR A 163 -5.09 81.00 82.41
CA TYR A 163 -6.02 79.87 82.50
C TYR A 163 -6.98 79.83 81.30
N ALA A 164 -7.47 80.98 80.84
CA ALA A 164 -8.29 81.07 79.64
C ALA A 164 -7.52 80.61 78.39
N GLU A 165 -6.28 81.09 78.19
CA GLU A 165 -5.38 80.65 77.11
C GLU A 165 -5.17 79.12 77.15
N LEU A 166 -4.82 78.56 78.31
CA LEU A 166 -4.63 77.10 78.48
C LEU A 166 -5.90 76.31 78.16
N HIS A 167 -7.06 76.79 78.61
CA HIS A 167 -8.33 76.12 78.35
C HIS A 167 -8.72 76.20 76.86
N GLU A 168 -8.40 77.31 76.17
CA GLU A 168 -8.57 77.43 74.72
C GLU A 168 -7.64 76.50 73.95
N GLU A 169 -6.36 76.40 74.33
CA GLU A 169 -5.39 75.46 73.77
C GLU A 169 -5.87 74.01 73.94
N HIS A 170 -6.30 73.62 75.13
CA HIS A 170 -6.87 72.30 75.37
C HIS A 170 -8.12 72.05 74.49
N ARG A 171 -9.01 73.03 74.33
CA ARG A 171 -10.14 72.93 73.39
C ARG A 171 -9.69 72.74 71.94
N ALA A 172 -8.63 73.42 71.51
CA ALA A 172 -8.08 73.32 70.16
C ALA A 172 -7.42 71.95 69.92
N GLU A 173 -6.60 71.48 70.87
CA GLU A 173 -5.99 70.15 70.85
C GLU A 173 -7.04 69.05 70.85
N GLN A 174 -8.10 69.16 71.66
CA GLN A 174 -9.18 68.19 71.68
C GLN A 174 -9.91 68.11 70.33
N LYS A 175 -10.10 69.23 69.63
CA LYS A 175 -10.63 69.25 68.26
C LYS A 175 -9.66 68.57 67.28
N LYS A 176 -8.36 68.88 67.38
CA LYS A 176 -7.31 68.26 66.55
C LYS A 176 -7.24 66.75 66.75
N LEU A 177 -7.31 66.28 67.99
CA LEU A 177 -7.34 64.85 68.34
C LEU A 177 -8.55 64.15 67.70
N LYS A 178 -9.75 64.73 67.80
CA LYS A 178 -10.95 64.18 67.15
C LYS A 178 -10.79 64.12 65.62
N CYS A 179 -10.19 65.13 64.99
CA CYS A 179 -9.90 65.11 63.55
C CYS A 179 -8.90 64.01 63.18
N LEU A 180 -7.82 63.86 63.96
CA LEU A 180 -6.82 62.82 63.75
C LEU A 180 -7.39 61.42 63.95
N GLN A 181 -8.23 61.20 64.97
CA GLN A 181 -8.93 59.93 65.18
C GLN A 181 -9.84 59.56 64.00
N LYS A 182 -10.59 60.53 63.46
CA LYS A 182 -11.39 60.31 62.24
C LYS A 182 -10.51 59.96 61.04
N ARG A 183 -9.37 60.65 60.87
CA ARG A 183 -8.42 60.36 59.80
C ARG A 183 -7.80 58.97 59.95
N GLN A 184 -7.45 58.56 61.16
CA GLN A 184 -6.94 57.22 61.46
C GLN A 184 -7.98 56.14 61.11
N ALA A 185 -9.25 56.33 61.49
CA ALA A 185 -10.33 55.41 61.14
C ALA A 185 -10.52 55.31 59.62
N GLN A 186 -10.43 56.44 58.90
CA GLN A 186 -10.52 56.46 57.44
C GLN A 186 -9.36 55.70 56.78
N ILE A 187 -8.12 55.97 57.20
CA ILE A 187 -6.92 55.28 56.67
C ILE A 187 -7.01 53.76 56.95
N THR A 188 -7.53 53.36 58.11
CA THR A 188 -7.71 51.94 58.44
C THR A 188 -8.68 51.27 57.48
N LYS A 189 -9.83 51.91 57.17
CA LYS A 189 -10.78 51.41 56.18
C LYS A 189 -10.18 51.33 54.78
N GLU A 190 -9.45 52.35 54.36
CA GLU A 190 -8.75 52.34 53.06
C GLU A 190 -7.71 51.22 52.99
N LYS A 191 -6.98 50.97 54.07
CA LYS A 191 -6.02 49.85 54.18
C LYS A 191 -6.72 48.50 54.01
N ASP A 192 -7.81 48.27 54.73
CA ASP A 192 -8.56 47.01 54.67
C ASP A 192 -9.18 46.81 53.29
N GLN A 193 -9.70 47.88 52.67
CA GLN A 193 -10.20 47.85 51.30
C GLN A 193 -9.10 47.44 50.31
N LEU A 194 -7.95 48.13 50.33
CA LEU A 194 -6.81 47.81 49.47
C LEU A 194 -6.28 46.38 49.71
N GLN A 195 -6.27 45.91 50.96
CA GLN A 195 -5.84 44.56 51.30
C GLN A 195 -6.80 43.49 50.71
N SER A 196 -8.11 43.75 50.75
CA SER A 196 -9.10 42.86 50.14
C SER A 196 -8.98 42.83 48.60
N GLU A 197 -8.73 43.98 47.98
CA GLU A 197 -8.51 44.10 46.54
C GLU A 197 -7.24 43.39 46.11
N HIS A 198 -6.15 43.55 46.87
CA HIS A 198 -4.90 42.84 46.64
C HIS A 198 -5.08 41.32 46.73
N SER A 199 -5.80 40.83 47.75
CA SER A 199 -6.10 39.41 47.91
C SER A 199 -6.90 38.86 46.72
N ARG A 200 -7.90 39.63 46.24
CA ARG A 200 -8.68 39.29 45.04
C ARG A 200 -7.81 39.28 43.78
N ALA A 201 -6.90 40.23 43.63
CA ALA A 201 -5.97 40.29 42.50
C ALA A 201 -5.02 39.08 42.46
N ILE A 202 -4.51 38.63 43.61
CA ILE A 202 -3.67 37.41 43.71
C ILE A 202 -4.42 36.16 43.23
N LEU A 203 -5.68 35.99 43.65
CA LEU A 203 -6.50 34.86 43.22
C LEU A 203 -6.77 34.89 41.71
N ALA A 204 -7.08 36.06 41.17
CA ALA A 204 -7.26 36.24 39.73
C ALA A 204 -5.97 35.92 38.95
N ARG A 205 -4.82 36.40 39.44
CA ARG A 205 -3.50 36.10 38.85
C ARG A 205 -3.24 34.60 38.84
N SER A 206 -3.45 33.92 39.97
CA SER A 206 -3.24 32.47 40.10
C SER A 206 -4.13 31.67 39.14
N LYS A 207 -5.39 32.09 38.94
CA LYS A 207 -6.30 31.45 37.99
C LYS A 207 -5.84 31.63 36.55
N LEU A 208 -5.40 32.84 36.18
CA LEU A 208 -4.86 33.11 34.85
C LEU A 208 -3.56 32.34 34.60
N GLU A 209 -2.66 32.26 35.58
CA GLU A 209 -1.44 31.47 35.48
C GLU A 209 -1.75 29.98 35.25
N SER A 210 -2.74 29.41 35.95
CA SER A 210 -3.16 28.02 35.74
C SER A 210 -3.69 27.81 34.31
N LEU A 211 -4.58 28.71 33.85
CA LEU A 211 -5.14 28.65 32.49
C LEU A 211 -4.06 28.80 31.42
N CYS A 212 -3.09 29.70 31.61
CA CYS A 212 -1.96 29.86 30.70
C CYS A 212 -1.11 28.58 30.63
N ARG A 213 -0.82 27.94 31.77
CA ARG A 213 -0.08 26.66 31.80
C ARG A 213 -0.86 25.53 31.13
N GLU A 214 -2.18 25.47 31.32
CA GLU A 214 -3.04 24.49 30.66
C GLU A 214 -3.10 24.72 29.14
N LEU A 215 -3.27 25.96 28.71
CA LEU A 215 -3.28 26.32 27.30
C LEU A 215 -1.93 26.03 26.63
N GLN A 216 -0.82 26.32 27.30
CA GLN A 216 0.52 25.96 26.82
C GLN A 216 0.69 24.44 26.69
N ARG A 217 0.23 23.67 27.69
CA ARG A 217 0.20 22.19 27.61
C ARG A 217 -0.65 21.69 26.44
N HIS A 218 -1.86 22.22 26.27
CA HIS A 218 -2.73 21.83 25.15
C HIS A 218 -2.10 22.17 23.79
N ASN A 219 -1.49 23.35 23.64
CA ASN A 219 -0.78 23.71 22.41
C ASN A 219 0.40 22.78 22.13
N LYS A 220 1.18 22.41 23.16
CA LYS A 220 2.28 21.45 23.02
C LYS A 220 1.76 20.08 22.59
N ASN A 221 0.75 19.56 23.29
CA ASN A 221 0.13 18.27 22.95
C ASN A 221 -0.47 18.29 21.54
N LEU A 222 -1.15 19.37 21.13
CA LEU A 222 -1.73 19.48 19.79
C LEU A 222 -0.66 19.47 18.69
N LYS A 223 0.49 20.14 18.92
CA LYS A 223 1.63 20.09 18.01
C LYS A 223 2.20 18.66 17.92
N GLU A 224 2.38 18.01 19.06
CA GLU A 224 2.86 16.62 19.12
C GLU A 224 1.90 15.65 18.42
N GLU A 225 0.59 15.74 18.67
CA GLU A 225 -0.44 14.93 17.99
C GLU A 225 -0.49 15.20 16.49
N THR A 226 -0.32 16.45 16.06
CA THR A 226 -0.30 16.79 14.62
C THR A 226 0.91 16.16 13.93
N ILE A 227 2.09 16.27 14.54
CA ILE A 227 3.32 15.64 14.03
C ILE A 227 3.18 14.11 14.04
N GLN A 228 2.62 13.56 15.11
CA GLN A 228 2.42 12.11 15.26
C GLN A 228 1.42 11.58 14.21
N ARG A 229 0.29 12.26 14.01
CA ARG A 229 -0.69 11.92 12.97
C ARG A 229 -0.07 11.97 11.57
N ALA A 230 0.73 12.99 11.28
CA ALA A 230 1.43 13.10 10.00
C ALA A 230 2.41 11.93 9.78
N ARG A 231 3.13 11.48 10.83
CA ARG A 231 4.00 10.31 10.76
C ARG A 231 3.22 9.02 10.52
N GLU A 232 2.11 8.81 11.21
CA GLU A 232 1.27 7.63 11.04
C GLU A 232 0.63 7.56 9.65
N GLU A 233 0.19 8.69 9.10
CA GLU A 233 -0.34 8.74 7.74
C GLU A 233 0.74 8.45 6.69
N GLU A 234 1.95 8.96 6.89
CA GLU A 234 3.11 8.67 6.04
C GLU A 234 3.52 7.19 6.12
N GLU A 235 3.47 6.58 7.31
CA GLU A 235 3.73 5.15 7.49
C GLU A 235 2.68 4.31 6.77
N LYS A 236 1.39 4.64 6.90
CA LYS A 236 0.31 3.99 6.14
C LYS A 236 0.49 4.13 4.63
N ARG A 237 0.88 5.32 4.14
CA ARG A 237 1.21 5.52 2.72
C ARG A 237 2.33 4.59 2.28
N LYS A 238 3.40 4.47 3.09
CA LYS A 238 4.52 3.57 2.80
C LYS A 238 4.11 2.10 2.82
N GLU A 239 3.32 1.68 3.79
CA GLU A 239 2.79 0.30 3.85
C GLU A 239 1.97 -0.03 2.61
N ILE A 240 1.06 0.85 2.21
CA ILE A 240 0.25 0.68 1.00
C ILE A 240 1.14 0.64 -0.25
N ALA A 241 2.10 1.57 -0.37
CA ALA A 241 3.02 1.59 -1.50
C ALA A 241 3.87 0.31 -1.58
N ASN A 242 4.39 -0.15 -0.44
CA ASN A 242 5.17 -1.39 -0.35
C ASN A 242 4.30 -2.62 -0.69
N HIS A 243 3.04 -2.64 -0.26
CA HIS A 243 2.12 -3.71 -0.60
C HIS A 243 1.87 -3.76 -2.11
N PHE A 244 1.55 -2.62 -2.74
CA PHE A 244 1.38 -2.55 -4.19
C PHE A 244 2.66 -2.95 -4.94
N GLN A 245 3.82 -2.46 -4.52
CA GLN A 245 5.10 -2.83 -5.10
C GLN A 245 5.37 -4.35 -4.96
N GLY A 246 5.04 -4.93 -3.81
CA GLY A 246 5.14 -6.36 -3.54
C GLY A 246 4.26 -7.17 -4.48
N THR A 247 2.96 -6.85 -4.55
CA THR A 247 2.01 -7.53 -5.44
C THR A 247 2.40 -7.40 -6.91
N LEU A 248 2.87 -6.23 -7.36
CA LEU A 248 3.39 -6.07 -8.72
C LEU A 248 4.60 -6.97 -8.99
N SER A 249 5.52 -7.08 -8.03
CA SER A 249 6.69 -7.95 -8.13
C SER A 249 6.27 -9.43 -8.17
N GLU A 250 5.27 -9.83 -7.41
CA GLU A 250 4.71 -11.19 -7.43
C GLU A 250 4.04 -11.52 -8.75
N ILE A 251 3.24 -10.61 -9.31
CA ILE A 251 2.62 -10.78 -10.64
C ILE A 251 3.71 -10.93 -11.70
N GLN A 252 4.75 -10.08 -11.65
CA GLN A 252 5.86 -10.16 -12.58
C GLN A 252 6.61 -11.49 -12.47
N ALA A 253 6.88 -11.95 -11.25
CA ALA A 253 7.47 -13.26 -11.01
C ALA A 253 6.58 -14.40 -11.54
N GLN A 254 5.26 -14.31 -11.42
CA GLN A 254 4.34 -15.29 -12.00
C GLN A 254 4.37 -15.30 -13.53
N ILE A 255 4.41 -14.12 -14.17
CA ILE A 255 4.55 -13.99 -15.63
C ILE A 255 5.86 -14.61 -16.10
N GLU A 256 6.97 -14.31 -15.42
CA GLU A 256 8.28 -14.89 -15.72
C GLU A 256 8.26 -16.41 -15.56
N GLN A 257 7.70 -16.92 -14.46
CA GLN A 257 7.56 -18.34 -14.21
C GLN A 257 6.68 -19.04 -15.26
N GLN A 258 5.61 -18.40 -15.71
CA GLN A 258 4.76 -18.93 -16.79
C GLN A 258 5.50 -18.92 -18.13
N GLY A 259 6.28 -17.87 -18.41
CA GLY A 259 7.18 -17.79 -19.57
C GLY A 259 8.20 -18.92 -19.58
N GLU A 260 8.83 -19.21 -18.45
CA GLU A 260 9.76 -20.34 -18.29
C GLU A 260 9.08 -21.69 -18.54
N ARG A 261 7.88 -21.91 -17.99
CA ARG A 261 7.11 -23.13 -18.24
C ARG A 261 6.74 -23.28 -19.71
N ASN A 262 6.31 -22.20 -20.37
CA ASN A 262 5.99 -22.21 -21.78
C ASN A 262 7.23 -22.52 -22.64
N MET A 263 8.37 -21.91 -22.31
CA MET A 263 9.64 -22.19 -22.98
C MET A 263 10.05 -23.65 -22.84
N LYS A 264 9.87 -24.26 -21.65
CA LYS A 264 10.09 -25.71 -21.46
C LYS A 264 9.18 -26.57 -22.32
N LEU A 265 7.88 -26.25 -22.40
CA LEU A 265 6.95 -26.99 -23.26
C LEU A 265 7.33 -26.88 -24.74
N CYS A 266 7.77 -25.70 -25.20
CA CYS A 266 8.28 -25.53 -26.55
C CYS A 266 9.54 -26.37 -26.81
N GLN A 267 10.45 -26.46 -25.84
CA GLN A 267 11.63 -27.32 -25.92
C GLN A 267 11.23 -28.79 -26.00
N GLU A 268 10.37 -29.27 -25.10
CA GLU A 268 9.86 -30.65 -25.12
C GLU A 268 9.13 -31.00 -26.42
N ASN A 269 8.32 -30.08 -26.95
CA ASN A 269 7.65 -30.25 -28.23
C ASN A 269 8.66 -30.37 -29.38
N THR A 270 9.70 -29.54 -29.37
CA THR A 270 10.80 -29.61 -30.34
C THR A 270 11.53 -30.95 -30.25
N GLU A 271 11.87 -31.42 -29.05
CA GLU A 271 12.50 -32.72 -28.84
C GLU A 271 11.63 -33.89 -29.30
N LEU A 272 10.32 -33.82 -29.08
CA LEU A 272 9.37 -34.82 -29.56
C LEU A 272 9.27 -34.82 -31.08
N ALA A 273 9.23 -33.64 -31.72
CA ALA A 273 9.27 -33.51 -33.17
C ALA A 273 10.57 -34.08 -33.75
N GLU A 274 11.72 -33.85 -33.10
CA GLU A 274 13.00 -34.44 -33.49
C GLU A 274 13.02 -35.97 -33.35
N LYS A 275 12.43 -36.51 -32.27
CA LYS A 275 12.29 -37.97 -32.10
C LYS A 275 11.39 -38.58 -33.18
N LEU A 276 10.26 -37.95 -33.49
CA LEU A 276 9.38 -38.38 -34.58
C LEU A 276 10.09 -38.35 -35.93
N LYS A 277 10.82 -37.27 -36.21
CA LYS A 277 11.65 -37.16 -37.41
C LYS A 277 12.69 -38.28 -37.49
N SER A 278 13.42 -38.54 -36.41
CA SER A 278 14.41 -39.63 -36.37
C SER A 278 13.79 -41.00 -36.63
N ILE A 279 12.57 -41.26 -36.13
CA ILE A 279 11.85 -42.49 -36.40
C ILE A 279 11.48 -42.57 -37.90
N ILE A 280 10.95 -41.49 -38.47
CA ILE A 280 10.63 -41.43 -39.92
C ILE A 280 11.89 -41.71 -40.74
N ASP A 281 13.00 -41.02 -40.48
CA ASP A 281 14.28 -41.21 -41.18
C ASP A 281 14.78 -42.68 -41.08
N GLN A 282 14.58 -43.34 -39.92
CA GLN A 282 14.90 -44.77 -39.76
C GLN A 282 14.02 -45.68 -40.60
N TYR A 283 12.72 -45.38 -40.72
CA TYR A 283 11.79 -46.14 -41.55
C TYR A 283 12.10 -45.95 -43.04
N GLU A 284 12.38 -44.73 -43.48
CA GLU A 284 12.81 -44.44 -44.86
C GLU A 284 14.08 -45.22 -45.19
N LEU A 285 15.09 -45.23 -44.32
CA LEU A 285 16.31 -46.01 -44.52
C LEU A 285 16.04 -47.52 -44.59
N ARG A 286 15.12 -48.03 -43.77
CA ARG A 286 14.72 -49.44 -43.78
C ARG A 286 13.98 -49.79 -45.07
N GLU A 287 13.08 -48.93 -45.53
CA GLU A 287 12.35 -49.08 -46.79
C GLU A 287 13.31 -49.12 -47.97
N GLU A 288 14.28 -48.19 -48.03
CA GLU A 288 15.35 -48.23 -49.03
C GLU A 288 16.14 -49.54 -49.01
N HIS A 289 16.41 -50.10 -47.82
CA HIS A 289 17.10 -51.38 -47.69
C HIS A 289 16.24 -52.55 -48.21
N LEU A 290 14.94 -52.57 -47.88
CA LEU A 290 14.00 -53.56 -48.40
C LEU A 290 13.89 -53.48 -49.91
N ASP A 291 13.81 -52.27 -50.48
CA ASP A 291 13.80 -52.04 -51.92
C ASP A 291 15.05 -52.60 -52.61
N LYS A 292 16.23 -52.44 -52.00
CA LYS A 292 17.48 -53.04 -52.49
C LYS A 292 17.40 -54.58 -52.46
N ILE A 293 16.84 -55.17 -51.41
CA ILE A 293 16.63 -56.63 -51.31
C ILE A 293 15.64 -57.11 -52.37
N PHE A 294 14.53 -56.40 -52.58
CA PHE A 294 13.53 -56.73 -53.59
C PHE A 294 14.16 -56.71 -54.99
N LYS A 295 14.88 -55.64 -55.34
CA LYS A 295 15.62 -55.56 -56.61
C LYS A 295 16.63 -56.70 -56.77
N HIS A 296 17.37 -57.04 -55.72
CA HIS A 296 18.31 -58.16 -55.75
C HIS A 296 17.59 -59.51 -56.00
N ARG A 297 16.49 -59.75 -55.29
CA ARG A 297 15.70 -60.99 -55.42
C ARG A 297 15.01 -61.10 -56.79
N GLU A 298 14.52 -59.99 -57.33
CA GLU A 298 13.95 -59.94 -58.67
C GLU A 298 15.01 -60.26 -59.74
N LEU A 299 16.22 -59.69 -59.61
CA LEU A 299 17.33 -60.02 -60.50
C LEU A 299 17.74 -61.49 -60.40
N GLN A 300 17.77 -62.06 -59.19
CA GLN A 300 18.01 -63.50 -58.99
C GLN A 300 16.92 -64.36 -59.64
N GLN A 301 15.65 -63.99 -59.50
CA GLN A 301 14.53 -64.71 -60.14
C GLN A 301 14.67 -64.68 -61.66
N LYS A 302 14.92 -63.51 -62.25
CA LYS A 302 15.16 -63.36 -63.69
C LYS A 302 16.33 -64.21 -64.17
N LEU A 303 17.39 -64.34 -63.37
CA LEU A 303 18.52 -65.21 -63.69
C LEU A 303 18.13 -66.70 -63.72
N VAL A 304 17.32 -67.14 -62.76
CA VAL A 304 16.83 -68.53 -62.70
C VAL A 304 15.88 -68.82 -63.86
N ASP A 305 14.95 -67.91 -64.14
CA ASP A 305 13.98 -68.04 -65.24
C ASP A 305 14.70 -68.11 -66.59
N ALA A 306 15.70 -67.25 -66.82
CA ALA A 306 16.51 -67.27 -68.04
C ALA A 306 17.32 -68.58 -68.20
N LYS A 307 17.84 -69.14 -67.10
CA LYS A 307 18.52 -70.46 -67.12
C LYS A 307 17.55 -71.60 -67.41
N LEU A 308 16.34 -71.53 -66.86
CA LEU A 308 15.29 -72.50 -67.13
C LEU A 308 14.87 -72.45 -68.60
N GLU A 309 14.64 -71.25 -69.13
CA GLU A 309 14.29 -71.02 -70.54
C GLU A 309 15.38 -71.53 -71.48
N GLN A 310 16.66 -71.21 -71.20
CA GLN A 310 17.80 -71.75 -71.95
C GLN A 310 17.82 -73.28 -71.93
N SER A 311 17.58 -73.91 -70.78
CA SER A 311 17.54 -75.38 -70.68
C SER A 311 16.36 -75.99 -71.43
N GLN A 312 15.19 -75.35 -71.42
CA GLN A 312 14.01 -75.78 -72.16
C GLN A 312 14.22 -75.66 -73.67
N GLU A 313 14.85 -74.58 -74.12
CA GLU A 313 15.21 -74.38 -75.52
C GLU A 313 16.20 -75.45 -76.00
N MET A 314 17.27 -75.71 -75.23
CA MET A 314 18.21 -76.79 -75.53
C MET A 314 17.55 -78.18 -75.57
N MET A 315 16.59 -78.45 -74.69
CA MET A 315 15.80 -79.68 -74.70
C MET A 315 14.93 -79.75 -75.96
N LYS A 316 14.21 -78.68 -76.30
CA LYS A 316 13.36 -78.60 -77.48
C LYS A 316 14.17 -78.77 -78.77
N GLU A 317 15.34 -78.14 -78.88
CA GLU A 317 16.24 -78.36 -80.01
C GLU A 317 16.71 -79.81 -80.11
N ALA A 318 17.00 -80.46 -78.97
CA ALA A 318 17.39 -81.86 -78.95
C ALA A 318 16.22 -82.78 -79.35
N GLU A 319 15.00 -82.49 -78.90
CA GLU A 319 13.77 -83.17 -79.32
C GLU A 319 13.50 -82.98 -80.82
N GLU A 320 13.65 -81.77 -81.34
CA GLU A 320 13.52 -81.47 -82.77
C GLU A 320 14.59 -82.19 -83.60
N ARG A 321 15.85 -82.25 -83.13
CA ARG A 321 16.92 -83.02 -83.78
C ARG A 321 16.59 -84.51 -83.79
N HIS A 322 16.21 -85.07 -82.64
CA HIS A 322 15.80 -86.46 -82.52
C HIS A 322 14.57 -86.79 -83.38
N GLN A 323 13.58 -85.90 -83.44
CA GLN A 323 12.39 -86.07 -84.27
C GLN A 323 12.75 -86.06 -85.76
N LYS A 324 13.63 -85.15 -86.21
CA LYS A 324 14.17 -85.14 -87.58
C LYS A 324 14.93 -86.42 -87.91
N GLU A 325 15.79 -86.89 -87.01
CA GLU A 325 16.52 -88.17 -87.18
C GLU A 325 15.57 -89.36 -87.25
N LYS A 326 14.55 -89.41 -86.38
CA LYS A 326 13.51 -90.44 -86.38
C LYS A 326 12.72 -90.43 -87.68
N GLU A 327 12.28 -89.27 -88.15
CA GLU A 327 11.59 -89.11 -89.44
C GLU A 327 12.47 -89.55 -90.62
N TYR A 328 13.75 -89.18 -90.59
CA TYR A 328 14.73 -89.61 -91.59
C TYR A 328 14.86 -91.13 -91.65
N LEU A 329 15.05 -91.81 -90.51
CA LEU A 329 15.14 -93.27 -90.44
C LEU A 329 13.84 -93.95 -90.88
N LEU A 330 12.68 -93.36 -90.54
CA LEU A 330 11.37 -93.90 -90.90
C LEU A 330 11.13 -93.80 -92.42
N ASN A 331 11.52 -92.69 -93.04
CA ASN A 331 11.51 -92.53 -94.50
C ASN A 331 12.46 -93.52 -95.17
N GLN A 332 13.69 -93.67 -94.66
CA GLN A 332 14.65 -94.62 -95.19
C GLN A 332 14.11 -96.07 -95.11
N ALA A 333 13.53 -96.46 -93.97
CA ALA A 333 12.89 -97.78 -93.81
C ALA A 333 11.71 -97.99 -94.77
N ALA A 334 10.93 -96.94 -95.06
CA ALA A 334 9.85 -96.99 -96.05
C ALA A 334 10.40 -97.18 -97.47
N GLU A 335 11.49 -96.50 -97.84
CA GLU A 335 12.19 -96.67 -99.12
C GLU A 335 12.77 -98.08 -99.27
N TRP A 336 13.49 -98.59 -98.28
CA TRP A 336 14.00 -99.97 -98.27
C TRP A 336 12.87 -100.99 -98.40
N LYS A 337 11.74 -100.76 -97.72
CA LYS A 337 10.55 -101.63 -97.83
C LYS A 337 9.95 -101.58 -99.24
N LEU A 338 9.91 -100.41 -99.88
CA LEU A 338 9.45 -100.27 -101.26
C LEU A 338 10.39 -100.98 -102.24
N GLN A 339 11.71 -100.82 -102.07
CA GLN A 339 12.71 -101.55 -102.85
C GLN A 339 12.60 -103.06 -102.67
N ALA A 340 12.44 -103.54 -101.43
CA ALA A 340 12.25 -104.96 -101.14
C ALA A 340 10.97 -105.51 -101.79
N LYS A 341 9.87 -104.73 -101.81
CA LYS A 341 8.66 -105.09 -102.55
C LYS A 341 8.91 -105.17 -104.06
N MET A 342 9.59 -104.19 -104.65
CA MET A 342 9.93 -104.24 -106.08
C MET A 342 10.82 -105.43 -106.43
N LEU A 343 11.84 -105.73 -105.62
CA LEU A 343 12.71 -106.90 -105.81
C LEU A 343 11.91 -108.20 -105.69
N LYS A 344 10.99 -108.29 -104.73
CA LYS A 344 10.08 -109.43 -104.59
C LYS A 344 9.13 -109.58 -105.78
N GLU A 345 8.60 -108.48 -106.29
CA GLU A 345 7.78 -108.48 -107.51
C GLU A 345 8.61 -108.95 -108.71
N GLN A 346 9.85 -108.48 -108.87
CA GLN A 346 10.79 -108.98 -109.89
C GLN A 346 11.08 -110.48 -109.73
N GLU A 347 11.28 -110.98 -108.50
CA GLU A 347 11.44 -112.41 -108.21
C GLU A 347 10.20 -113.22 -108.61
N THR A 348 9.00 -112.75 -108.28
CA THR A 348 7.75 -113.43 -108.67
C THR A 348 7.53 -113.44 -110.18
N VAL A 349 7.93 -112.37 -110.88
CA VAL A 349 7.88 -112.32 -112.36
C VAL A 349 8.89 -113.28 -112.98
N LEU A 350 10.09 -113.41 -112.41
CA LEU A 350 11.11 -114.36 -112.88
C LEU A 350 10.72 -115.82 -112.58
N GLN A 351 10.10 -116.11 -111.43
CA GLN A 351 9.57 -117.43 -111.11
C GLN A 351 8.37 -117.84 -111.99
N ALA A 352 7.63 -116.87 -112.54
CA ALA A 352 6.57 -117.12 -113.51
C ALA A 352 7.08 -117.38 -114.95
N GLN A 353 8.39 -117.28 -115.19
CA GLN A 353 9.05 -117.53 -116.49
C GLN A 353 9.83 -118.86 -116.54
N VAL A 354 9.70 -119.71 -115.51
CA VAL A 354 10.21 -121.09 -115.44
C VAL A 354 9.04 -122.04 -115.30
#